data_AF-A0A7W9SXS6-F1
#
_entry.id   AF-A0A7W9SXS6-F1
#
_cell.length_a   1.000
_cell.length_b   1.000
_cell.length_c   1.000
_cell.angle_alpha   90.00
_cell.angle_beta   90.00
_cell.angle_gamma   90.00
#
_symmetry.space_group_name_H-M   'P 1'
#
loop_
_entity.id
_entity.type
_entity.pdbx_description
1 polymer ?
#
loop_
_entity_poly.entity_id
_entity_poly.type
_entity_poly.pdbx_seq_one_letter_code
_entity_poly.pdbx_strand_id
1 'polypeptide(L)'
;MADSSLASTSASGWAAPGGLSPIPKEELFRVLDEENMQLADLPRKNKHLADKIRDIHEKSSGEKLQPADMEAFEALVGREATEWIARRPHV
;
A
#
# COMPACT_ATOMS: atom_id res chain seq x y z
N MET A 1 -16.85 -37.68 8.77
CA MET A 1 -16.92 -36.42 9.54
C MET A 1 -15.54 -36.25 10.18
N ALA A 2 -14.69 -35.26 9.90
CA ALA A 2 -14.92 -33.89 9.46
C ALA A 2 -13.84 -33.43 8.46
N ASP A 3 -14.31 -32.62 7.52
CA ASP A 3 -13.58 -31.85 6.52
C ASP A 3 -12.69 -30.81 7.22
N SER A 4 -11.37 -30.88 7.01
CA SER A 4 -10.44 -29.85 7.49
C SER A 4 -10.31 -28.75 6.44
N SER A 5 -11.37 -27.94 6.34
CA SER A 5 -11.34 -26.62 5.72
C SER A 5 -10.46 -25.68 6.56
N LEU A 6 -9.19 -25.58 6.23
CA LEU A 6 -8.38 -24.41 6.58
C LEU A 6 -8.07 -23.67 5.29
N ALA A 7 -8.85 -22.62 5.08
CA ALA A 7 -8.71 -21.70 3.98
C ALA A 7 -7.26 -21.22 3.90
N SER A 8 -6.55 -21.66 2.87
CA SER A 8 -5.41 -20.93 2.32
C SER A 8 -5.92 -19.65 1.67
N THR A 9 -6.49 -18.76 2.49
CA THR A 9 -6.53 -17.35 2.14
C THR A 9 -5.08 -16.93 2.23
N SER A 10 -4.42 -16.85 1.08
CA SER A 10 -3.23 -16.04 0.88
C SER A 10 -3.61 -14.59 1.18
N ALA A 11 -3.89 -14.28 2.43
CA ALA A 11 -3.86 -12.94 2.95
C ALA A 11 -2.36 -12.64 3.03
N SER A 12 -1.79 -12.21 1.90
CA SER A 12 -0.56 -11.44 1.88
C SER A 12 -0.56 -10.57 3.14
N GLY A 13 0.52 -10.52 3.93
CA GLY A 13 0.54 -9.72 5.18
C GLY A 13 0.17 -8.24 4.98
N TRP A 14 0.14 -7.80 3.72
CA TRP A 14 -0.36 -6.54 3.19
C TRP A 14 -1.90 -6.41 3.20
N ALA A 15 -2.64 -7.51 3.10
CA ALA A 15 -4.10 -7.56 3.26
C ALA A 15 -4.50 -7.98 4.68
N ALA A 16 -3.93 -7.39 5.73
CA ALA A 16 -4.24 -7.80 7.11
C ALA A 16 -5.56 -7.16 7.64
N PRO A 17 -6.56 -7.97 8.04
CA PRO A 17 -7.66 -7.51 8.88
C PRO A 17 -7.11 -7.41 10.32
N GLY A 18 -6.54 -6.26 10.68
CA GLY A 18 -5.86 -6.10 11.98
C GLY A 18 -5.22 -4.74 12.29
N GLY A 19 -5.18 -3.80 11.33
CA GLY A 19 -5.12 -2.37 11.66
C GLY A 19 -3.74 -1.68 11.64
N LEU A 20 -2.64 -2.35 11.31
CA LEU A 20 -1.36 -1.68 11.05
C LEU A 20 -0.88 -1.99 9.63
N SER A 21 -0.82 -0.96 8.78
CA SER A 21 -0.37 -1.12 7.41
C SER A 21 1.14 -1.33 7.39
N PRO A 22 1.66 -2.40 6.76
CA PRO A 22 3.09 -2.65 6.65
C PRO A 22 3.82 -1.69 5.70
N ILE A 23 3.11 -0.79 5.00
CA ILE A 23 3.75 0.22 4.14
C ILE A 23 4.32 1.37 4.98
N PRO A 24 5.46 1.98 4.59
CA PRO A 24 5.97 3.18 5.22
C PRO A 24 5.08 4.39 4.91
N LYS A 25 4.06 4.63 5.76
CA LYS A 25 3.03 5.67 5.57
C LYS A 25 3.61 7.07 5.50
N GLU A 26 4.60 7.39 6.33
CA GLU A 26 5.23 8.71 6.34
C GLU A 26 5.86 9.04 4.99
N GLU A 27 6.57 8.07 4.40
CA GLU A 27 7.18 8.21 3.08
C GLU A 27 6.13 8.25 1.97
N LEU A 28 5.04 7.48 2.09
CA LEU A 28 3.88 7.59 1.20
C LEU A 28 3.32 9.02 1.19
N PHE A 29 3.03 9.57 2.37
CA PHE A 29 2.46 10.91 2.50
C PHE A 29 3.40 11.97 1.96
N ARG A 30 4.69 11.84 2.27
CA ARG A 30 5.73 12.72 1.74
C ARG A 30 5.78 12.68 0.21
N VAL A 31 5.77 11.51 -0.43
CA VAL A 31 5.73 11.40 -1.90
C VAL A 31 4.45 12.03 -2.48
N LEU A 32 3.30 11.82 -1.84
CA LEU A 32 2.04 12.44 -2.25
C LEU A 32 2.07 13.97 -2.12
N ASP A 33 2.80 14.51 -1.15
CA ASP A 33 2.97 15.97 -0.94
C ASP A 33 3.97 16.54 -1.94
N GLU A 34 5.14 15.91 -2.09
CA GLU A 34 6.20 16.31 -3.03
C GLU A 34 5.70 16.30 -4.48
N GLU A 35 4.90 15.32 -4.87
CA GLU A 35 4.32 15.25 -6.22
C GLU A 35 3.02 16.05 -6.38
N ASN A 36 2.58 16.75 -5.33
CA ASN A 36 1.29 17.45 -5.26
C ASN A 36 0.14 16.60 -5.82
N MET A 37 0.09 15.33 -5.39
CA MET A 37 -0.79 14.34 -5.99
C MET A 37 -2.24 14.56 -5.62
N GLN A 38 -3.13 14.51 -6.62
CA GLN A 38 -4.56 14.66 -6.43
C GLN A 38 -5.28 13.30 -6.52
N LEU A 39 -6.50 13.24 -5.99
CA LEU A 39 -7.33 12.03 -6.03
C LEU A 39 -7.56 11.54 -7.48
N ALA A 40 -7.65 12.49 -8.43
CA ALA A 40 -7.81 12.21 -9.85
C ALA A 40 -6.56 11.57 -10.50
N ASP A 41 -5.38 11.79 -9.92
CA ASP A 41 -4.13 11.21 -10.41
C ASP A 41 -3.94 9.77 -9.95
N LEU A 42 -4.52 9.38 -8.80
CA LEU A 42 -4.33 8.07 -8.19
C LEU A 42 -4.57 6.91 -9.15
N PRO A 43 -5.67 6.83 -9.94
CA PRO A 43 -5.88 5.71 -10.86
C PRO A 43 -4.76 5.53 -11.90
N ARG A 44 -4.04 6.60 -12.24
CA ARG A 44 -2.95 6.58 -13.22
C ARG A 44 -1.57 6.46 -12.57
N LYS A 45 -1.42 6.96 -11.34
CA LYS A 45 -0.14 7.02 -10.61
C LYS A 45 -0.03 5.99 -9.49
N ASN A 46 -1.07 5.21 -9.18
CA ASN A 46 -1.05 4.26 -8.06
C ASN A 46 0.08 3.23 -8.20
N LYS A 47 0.26 2.68 -9.40
CA LYS A 47 1.38 1.78 -9.69
C LYS A 47 2.74 2.44 -9.46
N HIS A 48 2.90 3.69 -9.91
CA HIS A 48 4.13 4.46 -9.71
C HIS A 48 4.42 4.72 -8.23
N LEU A 49 3.39 5.12 -7.48
CA LEU A 49 3.45 5.25 -6.02
C LEU A 49 3.85 3.93 -5.38
N ALA A 50 3.18 2.83 -5.73
CA ALA A 50 3.46 1.52 -5.19
C ALA A 50 4.90 1.10 -5.46
N ASP A 51 5.42 1.29 -6.68
CA ASP A 51 6.82 1.00 -7.00
C ASP A 51 7.79 1.87 -6.16
N LYS A 52 7.51 3.17 -5.99
CA LYS A 52 8.35 4.05 -5.14
C LYS A 52 8.35 3.62 -3.67
N ILE A 53 7.18 3.35 -3.11
CA ILE A 53 7.05 2.96 -1.71
C ILE A 53 7.64 1.57 -1.47
N ARG A 54 7.51 0.65 -2.44
CA ARG A 54 8.24 -0.61 -2.42
C ARG A 54 9.73 -0.36 -2.35
N ASP A 55 10.29 0.41 -3.27
CA ASP A 55 11.74 0.66 -3.30
C ASP A 55 12.26 1.30 -1.98
N ILE A 56 11.47 2.16 -1.34
CA ILE A 56 11.78 2.73 -0.02
C ILE A 56 11.69 1.67 1.08
N HIS A 57 10.63 0.85 1.08
CA HIS A 57 10.47 -0.25 2.02
C HIS A 57 11.64 -1.25 1.91
N GLU A 58 12.01 -1.67 0.70
CA GLU A 58 13.11 -2.62 0.49
C GLU A 58 14.46 -2.05 0.94
N LYS A 59 14.70 -0.75 0.73
CA LYS A 59 15.92 -0.07 1.18
C LYS A 59 16.00 0.09 2.70
N SER A 60 14.88 0.34 3.35
CA SER A 60 14.82 0.60 4.80
C SER A 60 14.76 -0.69 5.63
N SER A 61 13.95 -1.67 5.21
CA SER A 61 13.79 -2.95 5.89
C SER A 61 14.84 -3.99 5.48
N GLY A 62 15.41 -3.88 4.26
CA GLY A 62 16.23 -4.93 3.65
C GLY A 62 15.41 -6.12 3.13
N GLU A 63 14.08 -6.09 3.27
CA GLU A 63 13.17 -7.14 2.82
C GLU A 63 12.61 -6.82 1.43
N LYS A 64 12.75 -7.78 0.50
CA LYS A 64 12.20 -7.65 -0.85
C LYS A 64 10.74 -8.07 -0.89
N LEU A 65 9.91 -7.24 -1.51
CA LEU A 65 8.50 -7.55 -1.70
C LEU A 65 8.38 -8.68 -2.72
N GLN A 66 7.64 -9.75 -2.38
CA GLN A 66 7.42 -10.83 -3.33
C GLN A 66 6.47 -10.39 -4.45
N PRO A 67 6.65 -10.88 -5.70
CA PRO A 67 5.73 -10.58 -6.79
C PRO A 67 4.27 -10.94 -6.50
N ALA A 68 4.04 -11.97 -5.67
CA ALA A 68 2.70 -12.38 -5.24
C ALA A 68 2.02 -11.34 -4.33
N ASP A 69 2.80 -10.53 -3.62
CA ASP A 69 2.31 -9.51 -2.69
C ASP A 69 2.17 -8.13 -3.34
N MET A 70 2.70 -7.94 -4.56
CA MET A 70 2.68 -6.67 -5.28
C MET A 70 1.27 -6.11 -5.47
N GLU A 71 0.31 -6.96 -5.82
CA GLU A 71 -1.08 -6.53 -6.05
C GLU A 71 -1.74 -6.05 -4.75
N ALA A 72 -1.56 -6.79 -3.65
CA ALA A 72 -2.06 -6.41 -2.34
C ALA A 72 -1.38 -5.14 -1.81
N PHE A 73 -0.08 -4.99 -2.07
CA PHE A 73 0.69 -3.79 -1.74
C PHE A 73 0.19 -2.56 -2.51
N GLU A 74 -0.01 -2.68 -3.82
CA GLU A 74 -0.53 -1.60 -4.66
C GLU A 74 -1.94 -1.17 -4.23
N ALA A 75 -2.80 -2.12 -3.87
CA ALA A 75 -4.13 -1.83 -3.34
C ALA A 75 -4.06 -1.08 -1.98
N LEU A 76 -3.15 -1.48 -1.09
CA LEU A 76 -2.93 -0.78 0.18
C LEU A 76 -2.45 0.65 -0.03
N VAL A 77 -1.44 0.84 -0.89
CA VAL A 77 -0.88 2.16 -1.19
C VAL A 77 -1.98 3.07 -1.74
N GLY A 78 -2.80 2.57 -2.66
CA GLY A 78 -3.92 3.34 -3.22
C GLY A 78 -4.95 3.74 -2.15
N ARG A 79 -5.30 2.83 -1.24
CA ARG A 79 -6.23 3.11 -0.14
C ARG A 79 -5.68 4.19 0.79
N GLU A 80 -4.45 4.02 1.27
CA GLU A 80 -3.81 4.95 2.22
C GLU A 80 -3.57 6.32 1.58
N ALA A 81 -3.20 6.35 0.30
CA ALA A 81 -3.07 7.58 -0.46
C ALA A 81 -4.42 8.31 -0.62
N THR A 82 -5.49 7.56 -0.90
CA THR A 82 -6.85 8.10 -0.98
C THR A 82 -7.28 8.68 0.37
N GLU A 83 -7.07 7.95 1.47
CA GLU A 83 -7.40 8.42 2.82
C GLU A 83 -6.61 9.69 3.20
N TRP A 84 -5.32 9.76 2.84
CA TRP A 84 -4.49 10.94 3.10
C TRP A 84 -4.95 12.16 2.31
N ILE A 85 -5.11 12.03 0.98
CA ILE A 85 -5.56 13.13 0.12
C ILE A 85 -6.94 13.62 0.55
N ALA A 86 -7.86 12.71 0.92
CA ALA A 86 -9.19 13.07 1.41
C ALA A 86 -9.17 13.81 2.76
N ARG A 87 -8.12 13.62 3.57
CA ARG A 87 -7.92 14.32 4.85
C ARG A 87 -7.15 15.64 4.72
N ARG A 88 -6.50 15.90 3.58
CA ARG A 88 -5.77 17.16 3.37
C ARG A 88 -6.75 18.34 3.38
N PRO A 89 -6.46 19.43 4.09
CA PRO A 89 -7.24 20.65 3.95
C PRO A 89 -7.11 21.13 2.50
N HIS A 90 -8.25 21.26 1.81
CA HIS A 90 -8.31 21.94 0.52
C HIS A 90 -7.97 23.42 0.75
N VAL A 91 -6.72 23.80 0.49
CA VAL A 91 -6.28 25.20 0.44
C VAL A 91 -6.49 25.79 -0.95
#